data_AF-A0A2S6HAQ5-F1
#
_entry.id   AF-A0A2S6HAQ5-F1
#
_cell.length_a   1.000
_cell.length_b   1.000
_cell.length_c   1.000
_cell.angle_alpha   90.00
_cell.angle_beta   90.00
_cell.angle_gamma   90.00
#
_symmetry.space_group_name_H-M   'P 1'
#
loop_
_entity.id
_entity.type
_entity.pdbx_description
1 polymer ?
#
loop_
_entity_poly.entity_id
_entity_poly.type
_entity_poly.pdbx_seq_one_letter_code
_entity_poly.pdbx_strand_id
1 'polypeptide(L)'
;MANIRTHYDNLKVTRDAPASVIKAAYKALCQTFHPDKFQGSTEEAERVIRLVNVSYAILIDPVKRAGHNAWIREQEAKAKQQSEKAPFNDTGKATEQQRQRQQQQDTQPPPSSTDSEAMFQRACDLNDRGRHAEAFSLYRQSAELGHAKAQFNLGLMYDQGQYVTQDYAEAVSWYSKAAEQGNANAQYNLALKFQSGQGVIQDNTKAAYWYRRAAEEGNAKA
;
A
#
# COMPACT_ATOMS: atom_id res chain seq x y z
N MET A 1 -8.12 3.51 16.14
CA MET A 1 -8.11 2.03 15.98
C MET A 1 -6.65 1.63 15.79
N ALA A 2 -6.00 1.15 16.84
CA ALA A 2 -4.59 0.74 16.76
C ALA A 2 -4.47 -0.46 15.81
N ASN A 3 -3.69 -0.31 14.76
CA ASN A 3 -3.49 -1.33 13.75
C ASN A 3 -2.72 -2.49 14.40
N ILE A 4 -2.99 -3.74 14.02
CA ILE A 4 -2.29 -4.93 14.57
C ILE A 4 -0.76 -4.78 14.44
N ARG A 5 -0.32 -4.08 13.40
CA ARG A 5 1.07 -3.65 13.17
C ARG A 5 1.68 -2.87 14.35
N THR A 6 0.93 -1.93 14.95
CA THR A 6 1.37 -1.12 16.09
C THR A 6 1.48 -1.94 17.38
N HIS A 7 0.67 -2.99 17.54
CA HIS A 7 0.83 -3.93 18.65
C HIS A 7 2.03 -4.87 18.43
N TYR A 8 2.33 -5.22 17.18
CA TYR A 8 3.44 -6.09 16.80
C TYR A 8 4.81 -5.41 16.93
N ASP A 9 4.92 -4.13 16.56
CA ASP A 9 6.16 -3.36 16.71
C ASP A 9 6.50 -3.08 18.19
N ASN A 10 5.49 -3.01 19.05
CA ASN A 10 5.66 -2.95 20.52
C ASN A 10 6.03 -4.31 21.12
N LEU A 11 5.83 -5.40 20.38
CA LEU A 11 6.19 -6.78 20.72
C LEU A 11 7.58 -7.11 20.18
N LYS A 12 8.58 -6.22 20.39
CA LYS A 12 9.99 -6.62 20.43
C LYS A 12 10.24 -7.53 21.65
N VAL A 13 9.55 -8.66 21.69
CA VAL A 13 9.86 -9.79 22.55
C VAL A 13 11.10 -10.41 21.92
N THR A 14 12.24 -9.92 22.38
CA THR A 14 13.50 -10.64 22.22
C THR A 14 13.28 -12.07 22.73
N ARG A 15 13.96 -13.04 22.13
CA ARG A 15 13.85 -14.48 22.44
C ARG A 15 14.07 -14.81 23.94
N ASP A 16 14.56 -13.84 24.71
CA ASP A 16 14.92 -13.93 26.13
C ASP A 16 13.97 -13.16 27.08
N ALA A 17 12.80 -12.71 26.60
CA ALA A 17 11.86 -11.98 27.46
C ALA A 17 11.20 -12.89 28.53
N PRO A 18 10.92 -12.40 29.75
CA PRO A 18 10.27 -13.18 30.80
C PRO A 18 8.86 -13.63 30.40
N ALA A 19 8.47 -14.84 30.81
CA ALA A 19 7.18 -15.45 30.46
C ALA A 19 5.96 -14.61 30.86
N SER A 20 6.06 -13.77 31.90
CA SER A 20 5.02 -12.84 32.33
C SER A 20 4.74 -11.74 31.31
N VAL A 21 5.78 -11.24 30.63
CA VAL A 21 5.69 -10.20 29.59
C VAL A 21 5.04 -10.76 28.33
N ILE A 22 5.44 -11.98 27.92
CA ILE A 22 4.86 -12.68 26.78
C ILE A 22 3.37 -13.00 27.03
N LYS A 23 3.04 -13.44 28.24
CA LYS A 23 1.65 -13.74 28.65
C LYS A 23 0.76 -12.49 28.70
N ALA A 24 1.30 -11.35 29.11
CA ALA A 24 0.58 -10.08 29.11
C ALA A 24 0.32 -9.58 27.68
N ALA A 25 1.32 -9.69 26.79
CA ALA A 25 1.18 -9.28 25.40
C ALA A 25 0.21 -10.17 24.62
N TYR A 26 0.22 -11.49 24.86
CA TYR A 26 -0.78 -12.43 24.31
C TYR A 26 -2.20 -12.11 24.79
N LYS A 27 -2.38 -11.83 26.09
CA LYS A 27 -3.69 -11.46 26.65
C LYS A 27 -4.23 -10.17 26.02
N ALA A 28 -3.36 -9.18 25.80
CA ALA A 28 -3.72 -7.94 25.09
C ALA A 28 -4.07 -8.20 23.62
N LEU A 29 -3.36 -9.09 22.94
CA LEU A 29 -3.65 -9.46 21.55
C LEU A 29 -5.02 -10.15 21.40
N CYS A 30 -5.34 -11.11 22.28
CA CYS A 30 -6.64 -11.79 22.26
C CYS A 30 -7.82 -10.87 22.63
N GLN A 31 -7.59 -9.84 23.43
CA GLN A 31 -8.63 -8.86 23.78
C GLN A 31 -8.90 -7.84 22.66
N THR A 32 -7.97 -7.69 21.72
CA THR A 32 -8.06 -6.71 20.63
C THR A 32 -8.37 -7.36 19.28
N PHE A 33 -8.10 -8.66 19.13
CA PHE A 33 -8.40 -9.41 17.92
C PHE A 33 -9.87 -9.83 17.88
N HIS A 34 -10.67 -9.10 17.11
CA HIS A 34 -12.05 -9.45 16.78
C HIS A 34 -12.09 -9.96 15.34
N PRO A 35 -12.44 -11.24 15.09
CA PRO A 35 -12.45 -11.84 13.75
C PRO A 35 -13.31 -11.03 12.76
N ASP A 36 -14.44 -10.54 13.26
CA ASP A 36 -15.45 -9.79 12.52
C ASP A 36 -14.99 -8.39 12.08
N LYS A 37 -13.84 -7.93 12.59
CA LYS A 37 -13.23 -6.63 12.28
C LYS A 37 -11.88 -6.76 11.57
N PHE A 38 -11.43 -7.99 11.29
CA PHE A 38 -10.19 -8.23 10.56
C PHE A 38 -10.44 -8.03 9.06
N GLN A 39 -9.74 -7.05 8.47
CA GLN A 39 -9.89 -6.68 7.05
C GLN A 39 -8.73 -7.20 6.16
N GLY A 40 -7.85 -8.06 6.69
CA GLY A 40 -6.75 -8.67 5.94
C GLY A 40 -7.17 -9.90 5.12
N SER A 41 -6.31 -10.40 4.24
CA SER A 41 -6.61 -11.57 3.41
C SER A 41 -6.67 -12.86 4.24
N THR A 42 -7.37 -13.90 3.74
CA THR A 42 -7.50 -15.20 4.41
C THR A 42 -6.13 -15.83 4.74
N GLU A 43 -5.13 -15.63 3.88
CA GLU A 43 -3.76 -16.11 4.09
C GLU A 43 -3.01 -15.35 5.20
N GLU A 44 -3.30 -14.06 5.40
CA GLU A 44 -2.73 -13.28 6.51
C GLU A 44 -3.36 -13.64 7.85
N ALA A 45 -4.68 -13.86 7.87
CA ALA A 45 -5.36 -14.41 9.05
C ALA A 45 -4.76 -15.78 9.43
N GLU A 46 -4.56 -16.67 8.46
CA GLU A 46 -3.96 -17.98 8.68
C GLU A 46 -2.50 -17.92 9.12
N ARG A 47 -1.70 -16.97 8.61
CA ARG A 47 -0.32 -16.75 9.07
C ARG A 47 -0.28 -16.27 10.51
N VAL A 48 -1.16 -15.33 10.89
CA VAL A 48 -1.28 -14.83 12.26
C VAL A 48 -1.73 -15.94 13.21
N ILE A 49 -2.73 -16.74 12.83
CA ILE A 49 -3.18 -17.92 13.59
C ILE A 49 -2.05 -18.93 13.78
N ARG A 50 -1.26 -19.22 12.72
CA ARG A 50 -0.10 -20.12 12.81
C ARG A 50 0.99 -19.58 13.73
N LEU A 51 1.32 -18.29 13.66
CA LEU A 51 2.31 -17.65 14.52
C LEU A 51 1.89 -17.63 15.99
N VAL A 52 0.60 -17.37 16.25
CA VAL A 52 0.01 -17.44 17.59
C VAL A 52 0.04 -18.87 18.12
N ASN A 53 -0.24 -19.87 17.29
CA ASN A 53 -0.19 -21.29 17.65
C ASN A 53 1.23 -21.80 17.93
N VAL A 54 2.24 -21.37 17.15
CA VAL A 54 3.65 -21.69 17.42
C VAL A 54 4.09 -21.06 18.75
N SER A 55 3.65 -19.83 19.03
CA SER A 55 3.97 -19.12 20.28
C SER A 55 3.29 -19.73 21.52
N TYR A 56 2.06 -20.22 21.38
CA TYR A 56 1.30 -20.84 22.48
C TYR A 56 1.70 -22.31 22.74
N ALA A 57 2.09 -23.05 21.70
CA ALA A 57 2.52 -24.44 21.83
C ALA A 57 3.87 -24.60 22.55
N ILE A 58 4.72 -23.58 22.50
CA ILE A 58 6.04 -23.56 23.16
C ILE A 58 5.92 -23.25 24.66
N LEU A 59 4.85 -22.59 25.12
CA LEU A 59 4.85 -21.99 26.46
C LEU A 59 4.02 -22.69 27.54
N ILE A 60 2.70 -22.96 27.47
CA ILE A 60 1.96 -23.37 28.69
C ILE A 60 0.67 -24.20 28.41
N ASP A 61 0.65 -25.48 28.83
CA ASP A 61 -0.51 -26.33 29.21
C ASP A 61 -1.39 -27.01 28.10
N PRO A 62 -1.51 -28.36 28.09
CA PRO A 62 -2.34 -29.13 27.15
C PRO A 62 -3.86 -28.88 27.22
N VAL A 63 -4.42 -28.55 28.39
CA VAL A 63 -5.89 -28.41 28.56
C VAL A 63 -6.41 -27.14 27.88
N LYS A 64 -5.60 -26.08 27.87
CA LYS A 64 -5.96 -24.80 27.24
C LYS A 64 -5.86 -24.84 25.71
N ARG A 65 -5.04 -25.76 25.17
CA ARG A 65 -4.96 -26.05 23.73
C ARG A 65 -6.26 -26.65 23.18
N ALA A 66 -6.90 -27.54 23.94
CA ALA A 66 -8.16 -28.16 23.54
C ALA A 66 -9.32 -27.16 23.48
N GLY A 67 -9.42 -26.27 24.48
CA GLY A 67 -10.44 -25.21 24.51
C GLY A 67 -10.27 -24.20 23.38
N HIS A 68 -9.03 -23.85 23.03
CA HIS A 68 -8.76 -22.91 21.94
C HIS A 68 -9.07 -23.51 20.55
N ASN A 69 -8.73 -24.79 20.33
CA ASN A 69 -9.08 -25.49 19.08
C ASN A 69 -10.59 -25.68 18.90
N ALA A 70 -11.34 -25.82 19.99
CA ALA A 70 -12.80 -25.88 19.94
C ALA A 70 -13.41 -24.52 19.53
N TRP A 71 -12.88 -23.42 20.08
CA TRP A 71 -13.32 -22.07 19.70
C TRP A 71 -13.05 -21.76 18.22
N ILE A 72 -11.91 -22.19 17.66
CA ILE A 72 -11.60 -22.01 16.23
C ILE A 72 -12.64 -22.71 15.34
N ARG A 73 -12.96 -23.99 15.64
CA ARG A 73 -13.98 -24.74 14.88
C ARG A 73 -15.37 -24.09 14.96
N GLU A 74 -15.68 -23.46 16.08
CA GLU A 74 -16.92 -22.70 16.25
C GLU A 74 -16.94 -21.44 15.38
N GLN A 75 -15.82 -20.71 15.25
CA GLN A 75 -15.72 -19.55 14.37
C GLN A 75 -15.82 -19.95 12.89
N GLU A 76 -15.17 -21.04 12.49
CA GLU A 76 -15.26 -21.59 11.13
C GLU A 76 -16.68 -22.04 10.79
N ALA A 77 -17.38 -22.67 11.74
CA ALA A 77 -18.77 -23.08 11.58
C ALA A 77 -19.73 -21.88 11.46
N LYS A 78 -19.51 -20.80 12.23
CA LYS A 78 -20.29 -19.56 12.14
C LYS A 78 -20.09 -18.85 10.80
N ALA A 79 -18.85 -18.77 10.32
CA ALA A 79 -18.53 -18.21 9.01
C ALA A 79 -19.22 -18.99 7.87
N LYS A 80 -19.22 -20.33 7.95
CA LYS A 80 -19.90 -21.19 6.97
C LYS A 80 -21.42 -21.00 7.00
N GLN A 81 -22.03 -20.95 8.20
CA GLN A 81 -23.46 -20.75 8.36
C GLN A 81 -23.94 -19.35 7.91
N GLN A 82 -23.07 -18.35 7.98
CA GLN A 82 -23.35 -16.98 7.52
C GLN A 82 -23.29 -16.88 5.98
N SER A 83 -22.49 -17.73 5.33
CA SER A 83 -22.50 -17.88 3.86
C SER A 83 -23.75 -18.58 3.32
N GLU A 84 -24.40 -19.43 4.12
CA GLU A 84 -25.61 -20.18 3.76
C GLU A 84 -26.93 -19.41 4.00
N LYS A 85 -26.91 -18.31 4.77
CA LYS A 85 -28.10 -17.50 5.11
C LYS A 85 -28.35 -16.30 4.18
N ALA A 86 -27.53 -16.08 3.16
CA ALA A 86 -27.81 -15.04 2.16
C ALA A 86 -29.03 -15.45 1.32
N PRO A 87 -30.07 -14.59 1.19
CA PRO A 87 -31.29 -14.98 0.49
C PRO A 87 -31.00 -15.23 -0.99
N PHE A 88 -31.50 -16.36 -1.49
CA PHE A 88 -31.58 -16.69 -2.91
C PHE A 88 -32.55 -15.71 -3.59
N ASN A 89 -32.04 -14.57 -4.08
CA ASN A 89 -32.75 -13.75 -5.07
C ASN A 89 -31.78 -12.88 -5.88
N ASP A 90 -31.83 -13.03 -7.21
CA ASP A 90 -31.30 -12.24 -8.35
C ASP A 90 -29.90 -11.56 -8.30
N THR A 91 -29.15 -11.69 -7.22
CA THR A 91 -27.78 -11.17 -7.10
C THR A 91 -26.80 -11.95 -7.95
N GLY A 92 -27.07 -13.22 -8.28
CA GLY A 92 -26.16 -14.08 -9.04
C GLY A 92 -25.67 -13.44 -10.33
N LYS A 93 -26.52 -12.74 -11.10
CA LYS A 93 -26.07 -12.04 -12.31
C LYS A 93 -25.28 -10.76 -11.99
N ALA A 94 -25.61 -10.04 -10.93
CA ALA A 94 -24.90 -8.82 -10.53
C ALA A 94 -23.52 -9.12 -9.91
N THR A 95 -23.41 -10.13 -9.04
CA THR A 95 -22.12 -10.59 -8.49
C THR A 95 -21.31 -11.38 -9.50
N GLU A 96 -21.94 -12.13 -10.40
CA GLU A 96 -21.23 -12.79 -11.51
C GLU A 96 -20.75 -11.75 -12.52
N GLN A 97 -21.55 -10.72 -12.85
CA GLN A 97 -21.12 -9.64 -13.74
C GLN A 97 -20.06 -8.75 -13.08
N GLN A 98 -20.12 -8.53 -11.76
CA GLN A 98 -19.03 -7.88 -11.00
C GLN A 98 -17.79 -8.77 -10.90
N ARG A 99 -17.93 -10.09 -10.68
CA ARG A 99 -16.80 -11.04 -10.72
C ARG A 99 -16.21 -11.14 -12.11
N GLN A 100 -17.02 -11.16 -13.16
CA GLN A 100 -16.58 -11.18 -14.54
C GLN A 100 -15.98 -9.84 -14.94
N ARG A 101 -16.45 -8.70 -14.42
CA ARG A 101 -15.78 -7.40 -14.57
C ARG A 101 -14.45 -7.35 -13.83
N GLN A 102 -14.39 -7.88 -12.62
CA GLN A 102 -13.17 -7.98 -11.82
C GLN A 102 -12.16 -8.93 -12.49
N GLN A 103 -12.61 -10.10 -12.94
CA GLN A 103 -11.82 -11.06 -13.73
C GLN A 103 -11.43 -10.47 -15.08
N GLN A 104 -12.29 -9.72 -15.77
CA GLN A 104 -11.94 -9.00 -17.01
C GLN A 104 -10.88 -7.91 -16.79
N GLN A 105 -10.88 -7.28 -15.62
CA GLN A 105 -9.85 -6.31 -15.20
C GLN A 105 -8.55 -6.96 -14.72
N ASP A 106 -8.61 -8.21 -14.26
CA ASP A 106 -7.43 -9.03 -13.92
C ASP A 106 -6.93 -9.85 -15.13
N THR A 107 -7.73 -9.96 -16.21
CA THR A 107 -7.36 -10.53 -17.52
C THR A 107 -7.04 -9.47 -18.57
N GLN A 108 -7.02 -8.17 -18.23
CA GLN A 108 -6.35 -7.21 -19.10
C GLN A 108 -4.90 -7.69 -19.20
N PRO A 109 -4.40 -8.06 -20.40
CA PRO A 109 -3.02 -8.45 -20.55
C PRO A 109 -2.17 -7.33 -19.95
N PRO A 110 -1.03 -7.64 -19.31
CA PRO A 110 -0.11 -6.61 -18.87
C PRO A 110 0.04 -5.62 -20.03
N PRO A 111 -0.07 -4.30 -19.76
CA PRO A 111 0.04 -3.30 -20.82
C PRO A 111 1.24 -3.69 -21.67
N SER A 112 1.08 -3.69 -23.00
CA SER A 112 2.16 -4.08 -23.90
C SER A 112 3.43 -3.37 -23.43
N SER A 113 4.59 -4.02 -23.49
CA SER A 113 5.83 -3.53 -22.86
C SER A 113 6.30 -2.14 -23.33
N THR A 114 5.55 -1.52 -24.24
CA THR A 114 5.77 -0.19 -24.80
C THR A 114 4.64 0.82 -24.54
N ASP A 115 3.47 0.42 -24.03
CA ASP A 115 2.35 1.35 -23.79
C ASP A 115 2.47 2.03 -22.43
N SER A 116 3.13 3.19 -22.45
CA SER A 116 3.37 4.00 -21.27
C SER A 116 2.08 4.56 -20.64
N GLU A 117 1.04 4.83 -21.44
CA GLU A 117 -0.24 5.38 -20.95
C GLU A 117 -1.03 4.29 -20.22
N ALA A 118 -1.14 3.10 -20.80
CA ALA A 118 -1.83 1.98 -20.16
C ALA A 118 -1.16 1.58 -18.83
N MET A 119 0.18 1.60 -18.77
CA MET A 119 0.93 1.41 -17.52
C MET A 119 0.61 2.49 -16.49
N PHE A 120 0.55 3.77 -16.90
CA PHE A 120 0.21 4.87 -16.01
C PHE A 120 -1.22 4.76 -15.46
N GLN A 121 -2.20 4.47 -16.31
CA GLN A 121 -3.59 4.33 -15.90
C GLN A 121 -3.75 3.18 -14.89
N ARG A 122 -3.11 2.03 -15.18
CA ARG A 122 -3.13 0.91 -14.24
C ARG A 122 -2.41 1.24 -12.92
N ALA A 123 -1.33 2.01 -12.96
CA ALA A 123 -0.64 2.45 -11.77
C ALA A 123 -1.53 3.34 -10.88
N CYS A 124 -2.28 4.28 -11.48
CA CYS A 124 -3.26 5.10 -10.78
C CYS A 124 -4.34 4.25 -10.12
N ASP A 125 -4.95 3.31 -10.85
CA ASP A 125 -5.95 2.40 -10.31
C ASP A 125 -5.43 1.58 -9.12
N LEU A 126 -4.20 1.07 -9.21
CA LEU A 126 -3.57 0.30 -8.14
C LEU A 126 -3.28 1.18 -6.92
N ASN A 127 -2.85 2.42 -7.14
CA ASN A 127 -2.60 3.37 -6.07
C ASN A 127 -3.87 3.70 -5.30
N ASP A 128 -4.98 3.94 -6.01
CA ASP A 128 -6.30 4.20 -5.41
C ASP A 128 -6.83 2.98 -4.62
N ARG A 129 -6.46 1.77 -5.04
CA ARG A 129 -6.78 0.51 -4.36
C ARG A 129 -5.82 0.18 -3.20
N GLY A 130 -4.84 1.03 -2.91
CA GLY A 130 -3.86 0.81 -1.84
C GLY A 130 -2.74 -0.18 -2.17
N ARG A 131 -2.64 -0.64 -3.43
CA ARG A 131 -1.60 -1.57 -3.91
C ARG A 131 -0.34 -0.82 -4.31
N HIS A 132 0.23 -0.06 -3.37
CA HIS A 132 1.26 0.93 -3.66
C HIS A 132 2.56 0.37 -4.21
N ALA A 133 2.99 -0.83 -3.79
CA ALA A 133 4.20 -1.47 -4.31
C ALA A 133 4.09 -1.81 -5.80
N GLU A 134 2.90 -2.25 -6.23
CA GLU A 134 2.64 -2.57 -7.64
C GLU A 134 2.44 -1.31 -8.47
N ALA A 135 1.73 -0.31 -7.91
CA ALA A 135 1.61 1.00 -8.52
C ALA A 135 2.99 1.64 -8.75
N PHE A 136 3.90 1.56 -7.78
CA PHE A 136 5.27 2.05 -7.92
C PHE A 136 6.02 1.40 -9.08
N SER A 137 5.95 0.06 -9.17
CA SER A 137 6.59 -0.67 -10.27
C SER A 137 6.08 -0.23 -11.64
N LEU A 138 4.76 -0.04 -11.78
CA LEU A 138 4.18 0.41 -13.04
C LEU A 138 4.44 1.89 -13.34
N TYR A 139 4.43 2.76 -12.33
CA TYR A 139 4.86 4.16 -12.50
C TYR A 139 6.30 4.21 -12.99
N ARG A 140 7.19 3.38 -12.45
CA ARG A 140 8.59 3.27 -12.89
C ARG A 140 8.69 2.89 -14.36
N GLN A 141 8.04 1.81 -14.78
CA GLN A 141 8.07 1.37 -16.17
C GLN A 141 7.49 2.43 -17.12
N SER A 142 6.33 3.01 -16.78
CA SER A 142 5.69 4.09 -17.56
C SER A 142 6.59 5.33 -17.67
N ALA A 143 7.26 5.72 -16.59
CA ALA A 143 8.16 6.86 -16.56
C ALA A 143 9.45 6.63 -17.36
N GLU A 144 9.99 5.41 -17.32
CA GLU A 144 11.13 4.97 -18.12
C GLU A 144 10.80 4.97 -19.62
N LEU A 145 9.54 4.69 -19.98
CA LEU A 145 9.01 4.86 -21.33
C LEU A 145 8.69 6.32 -21.72
N GLY A 146 8.94 7.28 -20.83
CA GLY A 146 8.83 8.70 -21.11
C GLY A 146 7.54 9.38 -20.65
N HIS A 147 6.60 8.68 -20.00
CA HIS A 147 5.32 9.28 -19.65
C HIS A 147 5.45 10.38 -18.58
N ALA A 148 5.18 11.64 -18.95
CA ALA A 148 5.44 12.82 -18.12
C ALA A 148 4.71 12.81 -16.76
N LYS A 149 3.45 12.35 -16.70
CA LYS A 149 2.73 12.25 -15.41
C LYS A 149 3.26 11.14 -14.52
N ALA A 150 3.75 10.03 -15.11
CA ALA A 150 4.36 8.95 -14.35
C ALA A 150 5.70 9.40 -13.75
N GLN A 151 6.51 10.11 -14.54
CA GLN A 151 7.75 10.73 -14.07
C GLN A 151 7.46 11.72 -12.93
N PHE A 152 6.45 12.57 -13.06
CA PHE A 152 6.03 13.47 -11.99
C PHE A 152 5.63 12.70 -10.71
N ASN A 153 4.83 11.63 -10.84
CA ASN A 153 4.40 10.83 -9.69
C ASN A 153 5.56 10.10 -9.01
N LEU A 154 6.54 9.57 -9.75
CA LEU A 154 7.77 9.03 -9.15
C LEU A 154 8.56 10.10 -8.41
N GLY A 155 8.66 11.30 -8.99
CA GLY A 155 9.28 12.43 -8.33
C GLY A 155 8.64 12.71 -6.97
N LEU A 156 7.30 12.74 -6.91
CA LEU A 156 6.56 12.88 -5.65
C LEU A 156 6.80 11.75 -4.66
N MET A 157 6.84 10.50 -5.12
CA MET A 157 7.07 9.34 -4.26
C MET A 157 8.44 9.41 -3.59
N TYR A 158 9.49 9.74 -4.35
CA TYR A 158 10.83 9.94 -3.79
C TYR A 158 10.92 11.21 -2.93
N ASP A 159 10.24 12.30 -3.30
CA ASP A 159 10.27 13.55 -2.55
C ASP A 159 9.62 13.41 -1.17
N GLN A 160 8.56 12.61 -1.08
CA GLN A 160 7.78 12.43 0.15
C GLN A 160 8.19 11.18 0.94
N GLY A 161 9.03 10.30 0.37
CA GLY A 161 9.31 8.98 0.93
C GLY A 161 8.06 8.09 1.01
N GLN A 162 7.13 8.26 0.06
CA GLN A 162 5.91 7.46 0.01
C GLN A 162 6.23 6.12 -0.67
N TYR A 163 6.17 5.04 0.12
CA TYR A 163 6.37 3.65 -0.33
C TYR A 163 7.79 3.31 -0.80
N VAL A 164 8.67 4.32 -0.87
CA VAL A 164 10.11 4.21 -1.11
C VAL A 164 10.89 5.05 -0.11
N THR A 165 12.18 4.76 0.05
CA THR A 165 13.09 5.63 0.81
C THR A 165 13.10 7.02 0.18
N GLN A 166 12.95 8.05 1.00
CA GLN A 166 13.01 9.44 0.52
C GLN A 166 14.37 9.74 -0.10
N ASP A 167 14.36 10.31 -1.31
CA ASP A 167 15.56 10.71 -2.03
C ASP A 167 15.27 11.95 -2.87
N TYR A 168 15.74 13.10 -2.40
CA TYR A 168 15.53 14.37 -3.09
C TYR A 168 16.27 14.46 -4.42
N ALA A 169 17.42 13.82 -4.57
CA ALA A 169 18.19 13.87 -5.80
C ALA A 169 17.48 13.06 -6.90
N GLU A 170 16.97 11.88 -6.53
CA GLU A 170 16.17 11.06 -7.43
C GLU A 170 14.85 11.77 -7.79
N ALA A 171 14.20 12.42 -6.81
CA ALA A 171 12.99 13.21 -7.06
C ALA A 171 13.23 14.34 -8.08
N VAL A 172 14.32 15.10 -7.92
CA VAL A 172 14.74 16.14 -8.86
C VAL A 172 14.95 15.57 -10.26
N SER A 173 15.62 14.42 -10.38
CA SER A 173 15.87 13.77 -11.67
C SER A 173 14.55 13.49 -12.41
N TRP A 174 13.58 12.91 -11.71
CA TRP A 174 12.26 12.63 -12.28
C TRP A 174 11.44 13.89 -12.57
N TYR A 175 11.47 14.89 -11.68
CA TYR A 175 10.82 16.18 -11.94
C TYR A 175 11.43 16.89 -13.14
N SER A 176 12.74 16.83 -13.33
CA SER A 176 13.43 17.45 -14.47
C SER A 176 12.93 16.86 -15.79
N LYS A 177 12.88 15.52 -15.90
CA LYS A 177 12.35 14.83 -17.08
C LYS A 177 10.89 15.20 -17.38
N ALA A 178 10.04 15.27 -16.35
CA ALA A 178 8.64 15.65 -16.52
C ALA A 178 8.48 17.14 -16.88
N ALA A 179 9.30 18.01 -16.28
CA ALA A 179 9.27 19.46 -16.48
C ALA A 179 9.70 19.87 -17.89
N GLU A 180 10.71 19.17 -18.43
CA GLU A 180 11.16 19.31 -19.82
C GLU A 180 10.05 18.99 -20.84
N GLN A 181 9.15 18.08 -20.49
CA GLN A 181 7.97 17.72 -21.28
C GLN A 181 6.75 18.65 -21.06
N GLY A 182 6.90 19.75 -20.32
CA GLY A 182 5.82 20.71 -20.11
C GLY A 182 4.89 20.39 -18.94
N ASN A 183 5.22 19.43 -18.06
CA ASN A 183 4.39 19.18 -16.89
C ASN A 183 4.48 20.35 -15.89
N ALA A 184 3.45 21.18 -15.83
CA ALA A 184 3.40 22.39 -15.00
C ALA A 184 3.58 22.12 -13.49
N ASN A 185 3.12 20.97 -12.99
CA ASN A 185 3.32 20.58 -11.60
C ASN A 185 4.77 20.16 -11.33
N ALA A 186 5.40 19.45 -12.28
CA ALA A 186 6.81 19.09 -12.18
C ALA A 186 7.71 20.32 -12.24
N GLN A 187 7.42 21.27 -13.14
CA GLN A 187 8.14 22.55 -13.24
C GLN A 187 8.09 23.33 -11.91
N TYR A 188 6.90 23.45 -11.31
CA TYR A 188 6.73 24.10 -10.01
C TYR A 188 7.51 23.40 -8.89
N ASN A 189 7.44 22.05 -8.81
CA ASN A 189 8.16 21.32 -7.78
C ASN A 189 9.68 21.36 -7.99
N LEU A 190 10.15 21.33 -9.24
CA LEU A 190 11.57 21.49 -9.56
C LEU A 190 12.07 22.89 -9.17
N ALA A 191 11.25 23.93 -9.38
CA ALA A 191 11.56 25.29 -8.93
C ALA A 191 11.72 25.36 -7.41
N LEU A 192 10.83 24.73 -6.65
CA LEU A 192 10.95 24.61 -5.18
C LEU A 192 12.25 23.91 -4.76
N LYS A 193 12.68 22.86 -5.47
CA LYS A 193 13.94 22.17 -5.16
C LYS A 193 15.16 23.04 -5.43
N PHE A 194 15.19 23.78 -6.55
CA PHE A 194 16.25 24.76 -6.80
C PHE A 194 16.25 25.93 -5.80
N GLN A 195 15.07 26.39 -5.35
CA GLN A 195 14.98 27.46 -4.35
C GLN A 195 15.48 27.02 -2.98
N SER A 196 15.17 25.78 -2.57
CA SER A 196 15.52 25.24 -1.25
C SER A 196 16.88 24.55 -1.20
N GLY A 197 17.45 24.16 -2.34
CA GLY A 197 18.68 23.36 -2.39
C GLY A 197 18.48 21.89 -1.96
N GLN A 198 17.25 21.37 -1.97
CA GLN A 198 16.97 19.98 -1.63
C GLN A 198 17.20 19.06 -2.84
N GLY A 199 18.20 18.18 -2.76
CA GLY A 199 18.54 17.25 -3.85
C GLY A 199 19.28 17.90 -5.03
N VAL A 200 19.47 19.22 -5.02
CA VAL A 200 20.21 20.02 -6.00
C VAL A 200 20.96 21.15 -5.31
N ILE A 201 21.98 21.68 -5.99
CA ILE A 201 22.59 22.94 -5.57
C ILE A 201 21.52 24.04 -5.68
N GLN A 202 21.39 24.83 -4.61
CA GLN A 202 20.46 25.96 -4.58
C GLN A 202 20.79 26.96 -5.69
N ASP A 203 19.78 27.34 -6.47
CA ASP A 203 19.92 28.26 -7.60
C ASP A 203 18.59 29.01 -7.83
N ASN A 204 18.51 30.23 -7.30
CA ASN A 204 17.32 31.06 -7.42
C ASN A 204 17.04 31.50 -8.87
N THR A 205 18.05 31.53 -9.73
CA THR A 205 17.88 31.88 -11.16
C THR A 205 17.17 30.74 -11.88
N LYS A 206 17.60 29.48 -11.64
CA LYS A 206 16.91 28.29 -12.15
C LYS A 206 15.52 28.12 -11.54
N ALA A 207 15.35 28.43 -10.26
CA ALA A 207 14.03 28.41 -9.64
C ALA A 207 13.07 29.39 -10.33
N ALA A 208 13.48 30.65 -10.53
CA ALA A 208 12.68 31.66 -11.20
C ALA A 208 12.35 31.27 -12.66
N TYR A 209 13.29 30.63 -13.37
CA TYR A 209 13.06 30.09 -14.71
C TYR A 209 11.93 29.06 -14.72
N TRP A 210 12.00 28.07 -13.83
CA TRP A 210 11.00 27.00 -13.78
C TRP A 210 9.64 27.46 -13.24
N TYR A 211 9.60 28.40 -12.28
CA TYR A 211 8.34 29.02 -11.85
C TYR A 211 7.64 29.73 -13.01
N ARG A 212 8.38 30.53 -13.79
CA ARG A 212 7.80 31.23 -14.93
C ARG A 212 7.18 30.26 -15.94
N ARG A 213 7.88 29.18 -16.28
CA ARG A 213 7.35 28.15 -17.18
C ARG A 213 6.11 27.47 -16.60
N ALA A 214 6.11 27.15 -15.31
CA ALA A 214 4.95 26.56 -14.66
C ALA A 214 3.73 27.49 -14.70
N ALA A 215 3.93 28.80 -14.50
CA ALA A 215 2.86 29.80 -14.59
C ALA A 215 2.32 29.95 -16.02
N GLU A 216 3.21 29.94 -17.02
CA GLU A 216 2.83 29.96 -18.45
C GLU A 216 1.98 28.73 -18.83
N GLU A 217 2.25 27.56 -18.25
CA GLU A 217 1.48 26.32 -18.42
C GLU A 217 0.26 26.22 -17.46
N GLY A 218 -0.09 27.32 -16.79
CA GLY A 218 -1.33 27.43 -16.00
C GLY A 218 -1.24 26.93 -14.55
N ASN A 219 -0.05 26.74 -13.99
CA ASN A 219 0.10 26.44 -12.57
C ASN A 219 -0.16 27.71 -11.72
N ALA A 220 -1.32 27.78 -11.08
CA ALA A 220 -1.74 28.95 -10.29
C ALA A 220 -0.89 29.21 -9.03
N LYS A 221 -0.04 28.26 -8.60
CA LYS A 221 0.84 28.43 -7.43
C LYS A 221 2.24 28.95 -7.80
N ALA A 222 2.60 28.90 -9.08
CA ALA A 222 3.91 29.31 -9.59
C ALA A 222 3.99 30.83 -9.77
#